data_AF-A0A286PH88-F1
#
_entry.id   AF-A0A286PH88-F1
#
_cell.length_a   1.000
_cell.length_b   1.000
_cell.length_c   1.000
_cell.angle_alpha   90.00
_cell.angle_beta   90.00
_cell.angle_gamma   90.00
#
_symmetry.space_group_name_H-M   'P 1'
#
loop_
_entity.id
_entity.type
_entity.pdbx_description
1 polymer ?
#
loop_
_entity_poly.entity_id
_entity_poly.type
_entity_poly.pdbx_seq_one_letter_code
_entity_poly.pdbx_strand_id
1 'polypeptide(L)'
;MILLQILTGRRASEIRTCLFDCLSPVPNKTVDAAEGEEVARFHYAQSKIDIAPDNILVDREVVAIIEEQQQWIRERFPGITPRNLFMQRTGNRQGDKPYPSGTYNWMLREFSKTVKITDSKGKPVGLSHTHRFRHTQLTRLAELGLPVHVLMRYAGHATPSMSMHYVAARQEHAEQAFLATAKLRADGTHVTFSRDDHDSMHLLNRADRFLPHGWCMLPPLQTCDKGNACLTCSVFVTDASHQPALERQLAETEALINRTTTAFQEQHGRPMPEDNIWLLQRRAEHAALTKLLATIRTKPGQAVQGAGCGAAPTGPVALTLDLDRHRRTRP
;
A
#
# COMPACT_ATOMS: atom_id res chain seq x y z
N MET A 1 -0.24 -15.65 -22.36
CA MET A 1 -1.26 -15.94 -21.31
C MET A 1 -0.66 -15.98 -19.90
N ILE A 2 0.37 -16.80 -19.62
CA ILE A 2 0.97 -16.89 -18.28
C ILE A 2 1.49 -15.54 -17.77
N LEU A 3 2.14 -14.74 -18.64
CA LEU A 3 2.66 -13.41 -18.29
C LEU A 3 1.55 -12.48 -17.82
N LEU A 4 0.41 -12.44 -18.53
CA LEU A 4 -0.74 -11.66 -18.07
C LEU A 4 -1.23 -12.10 -16.70
N GLN A 5 -1.22 -13.41 -16.38
CA GLN A 5 -1.60 -13.86 -15.03
C GLN A 5 -0.62 -13.40 -13.95
N ILE A 6 0.69 -13.43 -14.26
CA ILE A 6 1.74 -13.00 -13.35
C ILE A 6 1.63 -11.50 -13.08
N LEU A 7 1.57 -10.69 -14.13
CA LEU A 7 1.59 -9.23 -14.03
C LEU A 7 0.26 -8.67 -13.51
N THR A 8 -0.88 -9.27 -13.86
CA THR A 8 -2.20 -8.71 -13.47
C THR A 8 -2.85 -9.42 -12.28
N GLY A 9 -2.41 -10.63 -11.92
CA GLY A 9 -3.08 -11.46 -10.91
C GLY A 9 -4.50 -11.89 -11.29
N ARG A 10 -4.91 -11.72 -12.56
CA ARG A 10 -6.21 -12.23 -13.06
C ARG A 10 -6.22 -13.76 -13.07
N ARG A 11 -7.42 -14.32 -12.84
CA ARG A 11 -7.64 -15.77 -12.90
C ARG A 11 -7.45 -16.24 -14.34
N ALA A 12 -7.03 -17.50 -14.50
CA ALA A 12 -6.85 -18.10 -15.82
C ALA A 12 -8.14 -18.03 -16.65
N SER A 13 -9.30 -18.24 -16.01
CA SER A 13 -10.60 -18.12 -16.67
C SER A 13 -10.85 -16.72 -17.24
N GLU A 14 -10.53 -15.67 -16.47
CA GLU A 14 -10.78 -14.26 -16.82
C GLU A 14 -9.94 -13.82 -18.03
N ILE A 15 -8.68 -14.24 -18.09
CA ILE A 15 -7.79 -13.96 -19.23
C ILE A 15 -8.16 -14.82 -20.45
N ARG A 16 -8.48 -16.10 -20.24
CA ARG A 16 -8.83 -17.02 -21.32
C ARG A 16 -10.06 -16.56 -22.10
N THR A 17 -10.99 -15.89 -21.43
CA THR A 17 -12.24 -15.39 -22.03
C THR A 17 -12.26 -13.87 -22.23
N CYS A 18 -11.13 -13.17 -22.03
CA CYS A 18 -11.07 -11.75 -22.40
C CYS A 18 -11.17 -11.58 -23.92
N LEU A 19 -11.74 -10.45 -24.35
CA LEU A 19 -11.96 -10.17 -25.77
C LEU A 19 -10.64 -9.90 -26.50
N PHE A 20 -10.64 -10.01 -27.82
CA PHE A 20 -9.45 -9.71 -28.62
C PHE A 20 -9.03 -8.24 -28.49
N ASP A 21 -9.97 -7.31 -28.62
CA ASP A 21 -9.76 -5.87 -28.44
C ASP A 21 -10.01 -5.47 -26.98
N CYS A 22 -9.19 -6.02 -26.07
CA CYS A 22 -9.34 -5.84 -24.62
C CYS A 22 -8.63 -4.59 -24.05
N LEU A 23 -8.10 -3.70 -24.90
CA LEU A 23 -7.43 -2.47 -24.49
C LEU A 23 -8.27 -1.25 -24.84
N SER A 24 -8.32 -0.27 -23.96
CA SER A 24 -8.91 1.05 -24.24
C SER A 24 -8.10 2.18 -23.61
N PRO A 25 -8.09 3.38 -24.20
CA PRO A 25 -7.34 4.51 -23.67
C PRO A 25 -7.87 4.98 -22.31
N VAL A 26 -6.98 5.61 -21.55
CA VAL A 26 -7.31 6.32 -20.31
C VAL A 26 -7.58 7.79 -20.67
N PRO A 27 -8.73 8.41 -20.31
CA PRO A 27 -9.01 9.80 -20.62
C PRO A 27 -8.02 10.75 -19.93
N ASN A 28 -7.61 11.81 -20.63
CA ASN A 28 -6.49 12.71 -20.27
C ASN A 28 -6.51 13.25 -18.82
N LYS A 29 -7.68 13.50 -18.21
CA LYS A 29 -7.78 14.04 -16.85
C LYS A 29 -7.18 13.14 -15.74
N THR A 30 -6.93 11.86 -16.02
CA THR A 30 -6.28 10.92 -15.08
C THR A 30 -4.80 10.71 -15.37
N VAL A 31 -4.29 11.20 -16.51
CA VAL A 31 -2.91 10.98 -16.97
C VAL A 31 -1.98 12.11 -16.52
N ASP A 32 -2.50 13.32 -16.26
CA ASP A 32 -1.72 14.46 -15.76
C ASP A 32 -1.06 14.24 -14.38
N ALA A 33 -1.38 13.13 -13.68
CA ALA A 33 -0.79 12.75 -12.40
C ALA A 33 0.29 11.64 -12.51
N ALA A 34 0.50 11.04 -13.69
CA ALA A 34 1.54 10.06 -13.94
C ALA A 34 2.55 10.68 -14.92
N GLU A 35 3.79 10.87 -14.48
CA GLU A 35 4.88 11.50 -15.24
C GLU A 35 5.25 10.69 -16.51
N GLY A 36 4.45 10.78 -17.57
CA GLY A 36 4.79 10.26 -18.90
C GLY A 36 4.72 8.74 -19.07
N GLU A 37 4.19 7.98 -18.12
CA GLU A 37 4.01 6.53 -18.29
C GLU A 37 2.79 6.20 -19.18
N GLU A 38 3.01 5.37 -20.20
CA GLU A 38 1.98 4.90 -21.13
C GLU A 38 1.06 3.88 -20.45
N VAL A 39 -0.05 4.35 -19.88
CA VAL A 39 -1.03 3.54 -19.14
C VAL A 39 -2.30 3.30 -19.97
N ALA A 40 -2.79 2.07 -19.99
CA ALA A 40 -4.04 1.69 -20.67
C ALA A 40 -5.03 1.01 -19.72
N ARG A 41 -6.31 0.95 -20.10
CA ARG A 41 -7.28 0.06 -19.44
C ARG A 41 -7.28 -1.29 -20.12
N PHE A 42 -7.05 -2.34 -19.35
CA PHE A 42 -7.24 -3.72 -19.76
C PHE A 42 -8.59 -4.25 -19.25
N HIS A 43 -9.43 -4.67 -20.19
CA HIS A 43 -10.74 -5.27 -19.96
C HIS A 43 -10.62 -6.79 -19.89
N TYR A 44 -10.98 -7.36 -18.75
CA TYR A 44 -10.95 -8.79 -18.49
C TYR A 44 -12.36 -9.34 -18.36
N ALA A 45 -12.55 -10.64 -18.62
CA ALA A 45 -13.88 -11.22 -18.46
C ALA A 45 -14.24 -11.37 -16.97
N GLN A 46 -15.02 -10.43 -16.45
CA GLN A 46 -15.60 -10.50 -15.10
C GLN A 46 -16.93 -11.25 -15.14
N SER A 47 -17.11 -12.21 -14.23
CA SER A 47 -18.35 -12.99 -14.14
C SER A 47 -18.84 -13.22 -12.71
N LYS A 48 -18.16 -12.65 -11.71
CA LYS A 48 -18.40 -12.95 -10.28
C LYS A 48 -18.88 -11.75 -9.47
N ILE A 49 -18.81 -10.53 -10.03
CA ILE A 49 -19.22 -9.30 -9.36
C ILE A 49 -19.91 -8.44 -10.39
N ASP A 50 -21.21 -8.22 -10.20
CA ASP A 50 -22.04 -7.42 -11.12
C ASP A 50 -21.84 -5.90 -10.96
N ILE A 51 -21.27 -5.48 -9.83
CA ILE A 51 -21.17 -4.06 -9.43
C ILE A 51 -19.80 -3.44 -9.77
N ALA A 52 -18.78 -4.25 -10.01
CA ALA A 52 -17.42 -3.76 -10.27
C ALA A 52 -17.14 -3.65 -11.77
N PRO A 53 -16.43 -2.61 -12.22
CA PRO A 53 -15.98 -2.54 -13.60
C PRO A 53 -15.05 -3.71 -13.93
N ASP A 54 -15.19 -4.19 -15.15
CA ASP A 54 -14.47 -5.31 -15.75
C ASP A 54 -13.10 -4.91 -16.30
N ASN A 55 -12.52 -3.82 -15.80
CA ASN A 55 -11.22 -3.32 -16.24
C ASN A 55 -10.29 -2.92 -15.09
N ILE A 56 -8.99 -2.98 -15.37
CA ILE A 56 -7.90 -2.49 -14.53
C ILE A 56 -6.97 -1.60 -15.36
N LEU A 57 -6.24 -0.71 -14.69
CA LEU A 57 -5.13 0.00 -15.31
C LEU A 57 -3.92 -0.93 -15.41
N VAL A 58 -3.23 -0.85 -16.54
CA VAL A 58 -2.05 -1.66 -16.84
C VAL A 58 -0.97 -0.79 -17.49
N ASP A 59 0.29 -1.14 -17.21
CA ASP A 59 1.47 -0.49 -17.75
C ASP A 59 1.77 -0.91 -19.20
N ARG A 60 2.84 -0.32 -19.74
CA ARG A 60 3.33 -0.59 -21.09
C ARG A 60 3.75 -2.05 -21.32
N GLU A 61 4.26 -2.73 -20.30
CA GLU A 61 4.70 -4.14 -20.43
C GLU A 61 3.50 -5.04 -20.71
N VAL A 62 2.42 -4.86 -19.96
CA VAL A 62 1.17 -5.62 -20.17
C VAL A 62 0.56 -5.28 -21.52
N VAL A 63 0.58 -4.01 -21.93
CA VAL A 63 0.12 -3.57 -23.26
C VAL A 63 0.92 -4.27 -24.36
N ALA A 64 2.25 -4.28 -24.25
CA ALA A 64 3.13 -4.93 -25.24
C ALA A 64 2.82 -6.44 -25.37
N ILE A 65 2.58 -7.14 -24.26
CA ILE A 65 2.22 -8.57 -24.28
C ILE A 65 0.89 -8.80 -25.01
N ILE A 66 -0.08 -7.90 -24.83
CA ILE A 66 -1.37 -7.98 -25.52
C ILE A 66 -1.20 -7.71 -27.01
N GLU A 67 -0.47 -6.67 -27.37
CA GLU A 67 -0.17 -6.30 -28.76
C GLU A 67 0.58 -7.43 -29.50
N GLU A 68 1.60 -8.01 -28.88
CA GLU A 68 2.36 -9.15 -29.43
C GLU A 68 1.43 -10.34 -29.68
N GLN A 69 0.55 -10.65 -28.72
CA GLN A 69 -0.42 -11.73 -28.88
C GLN A 69 -1.44 -11.44 -30.00
N GLN A 70 -1.90 -10.19 -30.13
CA GLN A 70 -2.81 -9.78 -31.20
C GLN A 70 -2.12 -9.90 -32.56
N GLN A 71 -0.89 -9.42 -32.67
CA GLN A 71 -0.07 -9.53 -33.89
C GLN A 71 0.12 -10.99 -34.28
N TRP A 72 0.54 -11.84 -33.34
CA TRP A 72 0.75 -13.27 -33.58
C TRP A 72 -0.52 -13.96 -34.11
N ILE A 73 -1.71 -13.61 -33.60
CA ILE A 73 -2.97 -14.15 -34.12
C ILE A 73 -3.22 -13.68 -35.56
N ARG A 74 -3.08 -12.37 -35.83
CA ARG A 74 -3.30 -11.80 -37.17
C ARG A 74 -2.37 -12.44 -38.21
N GLU A 75 -1.11 -12.65 -37.86
CA GLU A 75 -0.11 -13.27 -38.74
C GLU A 75 -0.37 -14.77 -38.95
N ARG A 76 -0.70 -15.51 -37.87
CA ARG A 76 -0.84 -16.97 -37.95
C ARG A 76 -2.20 -17.42 -38.50
N PHE A 77 -3.24 -16.60 -38.34
CA PHE A 77 -4.62 -16.91 -38.69
C PHE A 77 -5.31 -15.75 -39.44
N PRO A 78 -4.80 -15.34 -40.62
CA PRO A 78 -5.26 -14.14 -41.33
C PRO A 78 -6.73 -14.17 -41.81
N GLY A 79 -7.36 -15.35 -41.86
CA GLY A 79 -8.76 -15.53 -42.26
C GLY A 79 -9.75 -15.69 -41.10
N ILE A 80 -9.32 -15.51 -39.86
CA ILE A 80 -10.16 -15.66 -38.67
C ILE A 80 -10.32 -14.31 -37.98
N THR A 81 -11.54 -13.95 -37.62
CA THR A 81 -11.82 -12.84 -36.70
C THR A 81 -11.89 -13.37 -35.27
N PRO A 82 -10.82 -13.22 -34.46
CA PRO A 82 -10.79 -13.78 -33.12
C PRO A 82 -11.76 -13.04 -32.19
N ARG A 83 -12.61 -13.79 -31.47
CA ARG A 83 -13.43 -13.21 -30.39
C ARG A 83 -12.59 -12.95 -29.14
N ASN A 84 -11.66 -13.85 -28.83
CA ASN A 84 -10.87 -13.84 -27.60
C ASN A 84 -9.39 -13.63 -27.89
N LEU A 85 -8.69 -12.91 -27.01
CA LEU A 85 -7.24 -12.69 -27.11
C LEU A 85 -6.45 -14.00 -27.14
N PHE A 86 -6.91 -15.01 -26.40
CA PHE A 86 -6.38 -16.37 -26.46
C PHE A 86 -7.48 -17.30 -26.98
N MET A 87 -7.38 -17.67 -28.26
CA MET A 87 -8.33 -18.55 -28.93
C MET A 87 -7.83 -20.00 -29.04
N GLN A 88 -8.75 -20.95 -29.10
CA GLN A 88 -8.43 -22.34 -29.41
C GLN A 88 -7.83 -22.44 -30.84
N ARG A 89 -6.72 -23.17 -30.98
CA ARG A 89 -5.95 -23.24 -32.25
C ARG A 89 -6.45 -24.28 -33.23
N THR A 90 -7.12 -25.33 -32.75
CA THR A 90 -7.62 -26.46 -33.55
C THR A 90 -9.14 -26.53 -33.47
N GLY A 91 -9.84 -26.89 -34.55
CA GLY A 91 -11.29 -27.04 -34.52
C GLY A 91 -12.07 -25.75 -34.17
N ASN A 92 -11.51 -24.58 -34.49
CA ASN A 92 -12.03 -23.26 -34.16
C ASN A 92 -12.17 -22.39 -35.44
N ARG A 93 -12.90 -22.90 -36.44
CA ARG A 93 -13.04 -22.23 -37.75
C ARG A 93 -13.63 -20.82 -37.65
N GLN A 94 -14.52 -20.58 -36.67
CA GLN A 94 -15.19 -19.30 -36.46
C GLN A 94 -14.43 -18.34 -35.55
N GLY A 95 -13.31 -18.76 -34.94
CA GLY A 95 -12.52 -17.90 -34.05
C GLY A 95 -13.16 -17.56 -32.71
N ASP A 96 -14.29 -18.16 -32.38
CA ASP A 96 -15.14 -17.81 -31.23
C ASP A 96 -14.84 -18.62 -29.96
N LYS A 97 -14.10 -19.73 -30.09
CA LYS A 97 -13.75 -20.58 -28.96
C LYS A 97 -12.52 -20.04 -28.21
N PRO A 98 -12.61 -19.79 -26.89
CA PRO A 98 -11.46 -19.40 -26.09
C PRO A 98 -10.48 -20.56 -25.93
N TYR A 99 -9.23 -20.26 -25.59
CA TYR A 99 -8.18 -21.24 -25.39
C TYR A 99 -8.63 -22.32 -24.37
N PRO A 100 -8.40 -23.63 -24.60
CA PRO A 100 -8.93 -24.65 -23.68
C PRO A 100 -8.24 -24.64 -22.32
N SER A 101 -9.02 -24.70 -21.23
CA SER A 101 -8.51 -24.71 -19.85
C SER A 101 -7.64 -25.93 -19.55
N GLY A 102 -8.06 -27.12 -20.01
CA GLY A 102 -7.31 -28.37 -19.86
C GLY A 102 -5.95 -28.31 -20.55
N THR A 103 -5.92 -27.83 -21.80
CA THR A 103 -4.67 -27.64 -22.56
C THR A 103 -3.74 -26.66 -21.87
N TYR A 104 -4.27 -25.55 -21.32
CA TYR A 104 -3.45 -24.60 -20.61
C TYR A 104 -2.79 -25.18 -19.36
N ASN A 105 -3.58 -25.84 -18.50
CA ASN A 105 -3.06 -26.46 -17.29
C ASN A 105 -2.03 -27.55 -17.61
N TRP A 106 -2.28 -28.35 -18.65
CA TRP A 106 -1.33 -29.36 -19.12
C TRP A 106 -0.02 -28.73 -19.59
N MET A 107 -0.08 -27.69 -20.44
CA MET A 107 1.11 -26.96 -20.91
C MET A 107 1.94 -26.42 -19.75
N LEU A 108 1.32 -25.85 -18.72
CA LEU A 108 2.03 -25.35 -17.54
C LEU A 108 2.69 -26.48 -16.72
N ARG A 109 2.06 -27.65 -16.63
CA ARG A 109 2.65 -28.82 -15.96
C ARG A 109 3.88 -29.31 -16.71
N GLU A 110 3.79 -29.48 -18.01
CA GLU A 110 4.92 -29.91 -18.83
C GLU A 110 6.05 -28.87 -18.80
N PHE A 111 5.70 -27.59 -18.92
CA PHE A 111 6.67 -26.51 -18.78
C PHE A 111 7.38 -26.53 -17.42
N SER A 112 6.65 -26.75 -16.32
CA SER A 112 7.26 -26.86 -14.99
C SER A 112 8.24 -28.04 -14.88
N LYS A 113 7.96 -29.18 -15.53
CA LYS A 113 8.86 -30.34 -15.57
C LYS A 113 10.14 -30.06 -16.34
N THR A 114 10.05 -29.30 -17.43
CA THR A 114 11.20 -28.94 -18.27
C THR A 114 12.11 -27.94 -17.58
N VAL A 115 11.55 -26.84 -17.04
CA VAL A 115 12.34 -25.74 -16.47
C VAL A 115 12.83 -26.03 -15.04
N LYS A 116 12.16 -26.95 -14.32
CA LYS A 116 12.51 -27.35 -12.94
C LYS A 116 12.69 -26.16 -11.98
N ILE A 117 11.76 -25.19 -12.04
CA ILE A 117 11.79 -24.02 -11.18
C ILE A 117 11.63 -24.45 -9.72
N THR A 118 12.48 -23.94 -8.84
CA THR A 118 12.43 -24.17 -7.40
C THR A 118 12.21 -22.86 -6.63
N ASP A 119 11.65 -22.96 -5.43
CA ASP A 119 11.60 -21.84 -4.49
C ASP A 119 12.94 -21.66 -3.76
N SER A 120 13.02 -20.65 -2.89
CA SER A 120 14.20 -20.36 -2.07
C SER A 120 14.59 -21.48 -1.10
N LYS A 121 13.74 -22.49 -0.91
CA LYS A 121 14.00 -23.68 -0.09
C LYS A 121 14.28 -24.92 -0.95
N GLY A 122 14.50 -24.74 -2.25
CA GLY A 122 14.79 -25.82 -3.19
C GLY A 122 13.57 -26.69 -3.53
N LYS A 123 12.35 -26.30 -3.15
CA LYS A 123 11.14 -27.08 -3.46
C LYS A 123 10.63 -26.75 -4.87
N PRO A 124 10.24 -27.75 -5.68
CA PRO A 124 9.70 -27.51 -7.00
C PRO A 124 8.44 -26.62 -6.98
N VAL A 125 8.40 -25.64 -7.88
CA VAL A 125 7.26 -24.73 -8.06
C VAL A 125 6.43 -25.20 -9.26
N GLY A 126 5.25 -25.73 -8.98
CA GLY A 126 4.29 -26.09 -10.02
C GLY A 126 3.56 -24.88 -10.58
N LEU A 127 3.91 -24.44 -11.79
CA LEU A 127 3.27 -23.29 -12.45
C LEU A 127 1.80 -23.54 -12.79
N SER A 128 1.38 -24.80 -12.87
CA SER A 128 -0.04 -25.17 -13.04
C SER A 128 -0.92 -24.78 -11.84
N HIS A 129 -0.35 -24.43 -10.69
CA HIS A 129 -1.08 -23.85 -9.58
C HIS A 129 -1.29 -22.36 -9.82
N THR A 130 -2.08 -22.02 -10.85
CA THR A 130 -2.20 -20.65 -11.38
C THR A 130 -2.72 -19.63 -10.37
N HIS A 131 -3.42 -20.07 -9.31
CA HIS A 131 -3.84 -19.20 -8.22
C HIS A 131 -2.65 -18.59 -7.47
N ARG A 132 -1.46 -19.21 -7.50
CA ARG A 132 -0.25 -18.65 -6.89
C ARG A 132 0.15 -17.32 -7.50
N PHE A 133 0.04 -17.16 -8.83
CA PHE A 133 0.32 -15.87 -9.49
C PHE A 133 -0.59 -14.75 -8.96
N ARG A 134 -1.88 -15.06 -8.81
CA ARG A 134 -2.83 -14.14 -8.20
C ARG A 134 -2.44 -13.81 -6.77
N HIS A 135 -2.09 -14.82 -5.96
CA HIS A 135 -1.65 -14.56 -4.59
C HIS A 135 -0.43 -13.64 -4.58
N THR A 136 0.61 -13.94 -5.37
CA THR A 136 1.82 -13.13 -5.46
C THR A 136 1.52 -11.70 -5.89
N GLN A 137 0.71 -11.48 -6.93
CA GLN A 137 0.42 -10.12 -7.39
C GLN A 137 -0.44 -9.32 -6.40
N LEU A 138 -1.47 -9.93 -5.81
CA LEU A 138 -2.28 -9.24 -4.80
C LEU A 138 -1.49 -8.97 -3.52
N THR A 139 -0.57 -9.88 -3.18
CA THR A 139 0.40 -9.71 -2.09
C THR A 139 1.32 -8.54 -2.38
N ARG A 140 1.89 -8.44 -3.59
CA ARG A 140 2.77 -7.34 -4.01
C ARG A 140 2.05 -6.00 -4.03
N LEU A 141 0.82 -5.97 -4.52
CA LEU A 141 -0.01 -4.76 -4.51
C LEU A 141 -0.38 -4.35 -3.08
N ALA A 142 -0.66 -5.31 -2.21
CA ALA A 142 -0.79 -5.03 -0.78
C ALA A 142 0.52 -4.48 -0.23
N GLU A 143 1.68 -5.07 -0.55
CA GLU A 143 3.03 -4.62 -0.16
C GLU A 143 3.35 -3.18 -0.60
N LEU A 144 2.79 -2.73 -1.71
CA LEU A 144 2.94 -1.38 -2.23
C LEU A 144 2.02 -0.34 -1.55
N GLY A 145 1.21 -0.74 -0.57
CA GLY A 145 0.43 0.22 0.22
C GLY A 145 -0.94 0.54 -0.37
N LEU A 146 -1.42 -0.24 -1.33
CA LEU A 146 -2.73 0.02 -1.91
C LEU A 146 -3.82 -0.06 -0.82
N PRO A 147 -4.66 0.98 -0.68
CA PRO A 147 -5.76 0.95 0.26
C PRO A 147 -6.64 -0.29 0.06
N VAL A 148 -7.12 -0.89 1.15
CA VAL A 148 -7.87 -2.17 1.11
C VAL A 148 -9.01 -2.15 0.09
N HIS A 149 -9.76 -1.04 -0.01
CA HIS A 149 -10.85 -0.90 -0.97
C HIS A 149 -10.38 -0.86 -2.44
N VAL A 150 -9.21 -0.28 -2.72
CA VAL A 150 -8.56 -0.29 -4.05
C VAL A 150 -8.09 -1.70 -4.38
N LEU A 151 -7.43 -2.38 -3.44
CA LEU A 151 -7.00 -3.76 -3.61
C LEU A 151 -8.19 -4.70 -3.82
N MET A 152 -9.29 -4.52 -3.10
CA MET A 152 -10.55 -5.26 -3.30
C MET A 152 -11.10 -5.06 -4.70
N ARG A 153 -11.18 -3.80 -5.16
CA ARG A 153 -11.65 -3.45 -6.50
C ARG A 153 -10.76 -4.08 -7.57
N TYR A 154 -9.45 -3.92 -7.43
CA TYR A 154 -8.47 -4.53 -8.33
C TYR A 154 -8.66 -6.05 -8.35
N ALA A 155 -8.69 -6.71 -7.19
CA ALA A 155 -8.84 -8.14 -7.08
C ALA A 155 -10.19 -8.65 -7.62
N GLY A 156 -11.25 -7.85 -7.57
CA GLY A 156 -12.61 -8.35 -7.73
C GLY A 156 -12.99 -9.24 -6.55
N HIS A 157 -12.85 -8.70 -5.33
CA HIS A 157 -13.34 -9.30 -4.10
C HIS A 157 -14.64 -8.64 -3.66
N ALA A 158 -15.64 -9.45 -3.29
CA ALA A 158 -16.94 -8.95 -2.85
C ALA A 158 -16.92 -8.42 -1.42
N THR A 159 -16.05 -8.96 -0.56
CA THR A 159 -15.94 -8.56 0.84
C THR A 159 -14.50 -8.18 1.21
N PRO A 160 -14.31 -7.26 2.18
CA PRO A 160 -12.98 -6.88 2.65
C PRO A 160 -12.18 -8.04 3.23
N SER A 161 -12.86 -8.98 3.90
CA SER A 161 -12.22 -10.17 4.50
C SER A 161 -11.38 -10.97 3.50
N MET A 162 -11.82 -11.08 2.24
CA MET A 162 -11.06 -11.76 1.18
C MET A 162 -9.73 -11.06 0.86
N SER A 163 -9.69 -9.72 0.94
CA SER A 163 -8.46 -8.93 0.75
C SER A 163 -7.63 -8.83 2.01
N MET A 164 -8.25 -8.90 3.19
CA MET A 164 -7.54 -8.80 4.47
C MET A 164 -6.49 -9.89 4.63
N HIS A 165 -6.63 -11.09 4.05
CA HIS A 165 -5.55 -12.09 4.10
C HIS A 165 -4.24 -11.65 3.43
N TYR A 166 -4.26 -10.65 2.53
CA TYR A 166 -3.05 -10.07 1.92
C TYR A 166 -2.49 -8.89 2.74
N VAL A 167 -3.33 -8.27 3.57
CA VAL A 167 -3.02 -7.03 4.31
C VAL A 167 -2.72 -7.31 5.78
N ALA A 168 -3.51 -8.17 6.42
CA ALA A 168 -3.49 -8.49 7.84
C ALA A 168 -2.19 -9.16 8.32
N ALA A 169 -1.34 -9.61 7.39
CA ALA A 169 -0.06 -10.24 7.70
C ALA A 169 1.14 -9.28 7.60
N ARG A 170 0.95 -7.95 7.63
CA ARG A 170 2.04 -7.00 7.38
C ARG A 170 2.09 -5.83 8.35
N GLN A 171 3.07 -5.85 9.25
CA GLN A 171 3.47 -4.70 10.08
C GLN A 171 3.88 -3.48 9.23
N GLU A 172 4.55 -3.68 8.09
CA GLU A 172 5.03 -2.61 7.18
C GLU A 172 3.91 -1.72 6.61
N HIS A 173 2.66 -2.20 6.48
CA HIS A 173 1.52 -1.41 5.98
C HIS A 173 0.88 -0.52 7.04
N ALA A 174 0.94 -0.94 8.29
CA ALA A 174 0.56 -0.10 9.41
C ALA A 174 1.52 1.09 9.54
N GLU A 175 2.80 0.89 9.22
CA GLU A 175 3.85 1.91 9.27
C GLU A 175 3.69 3.00 8.19
N GLN A 176 3.32 2.65 6.95
CA GLN A 176 3.04 3.65 5.90
C GLN A 176 1.76 4.47 6.17
N ALA A 177 0.70 3.86 6.70
CA ALA A 177 -0.50 4.57 7.16
C ALA A 177 -0.20 5.51 8.34
N PHE A 178 0.83 5.20 9.10
CA PHE A 178 1.28 5.93 10.27
C PHE A 178 2.21 7.11 9.93
N LEU A 179 3.04 6.99 8.89
CA LEU A 179 3.80 8.11 8.32
C LEU A 179 2.90 9.20 7.71
N ALA A 180 1.68 8.85 7.29
CA ALA A 180 0.64 9.80 6.87
C ALA A 180 0.09 10.66 8.03
N THR A 181 0.41 10.31 9.28
CA THR A 181 0.05 11.09 10.46
C THR A 181 1.24 11.96 10.86
N ALA A 182 1.42 13.11 10.20
CA ALA A 182 2.50 14.05 10.54
C ALA A 182 2.46 14.35 12.04
N LYS A 183 3.47 13.87 12.78
CA LYS A 183 3.52 14.06 14.22
C LYS A 183 4.24 15.36 14.57
N LEU A 184 3.93 15.93 15.73
CA LEU A 184 4.49 17.17 16.24
C LEU A 184 5.21 16.93 17.57
N ARG A 185 6.39 17.50 17.74
CA ARG A 185 7.02 17.64 19.07
C ARG A 185 6.29 18.70 19.89
N ALA A 186 6.58 18.76 21.18
CA ALA A 186 5.98 19.73 22.10
C ALA A 186 6.18 21.20 21.68
N ASP A 187 7.26 21.49 20.96
CA ASP A 187 7.55 22.80 20.39
C ASP A 187 6.86 23.05 19.04
N GLY A 188 5.95 22.18 18.59
CA GLY A 188 5.23 22.31 17.31
C GLY A 188 6.07 22.00 16.07
N THR A 189 7.30 21.51 16.21
CA THR A 189 8.10 21.04 15.07
C THR A 189 7.58 19.70 14.56
N HIS A 190 7.59 19.51 13.24
CA HIS A 190 7.22 18.22 12.65
C HIS A 190 8.30 17.17 12.91
N VAL A 191 7.86 15.99 13.29
CA VAL A 191 8.72 14.80 13.35
C VAL A 191 8.61 14.08 12.01
N THR A 192 9.74 14.01 11.31
CA THR A 192 9.89 13.13 10.15
C THR A 192 10.47 11.81 10.64
N PHE A 193 9.77 10.71 10.36
CA PHE A 193 10.31 9.37 10.58
C PHE A 193 10.91 8.87 9.26
N SER A 194 12.15 8.38 9.30
CA SER A 194 12.78 7.74 8.16
C SER A 194 12.36 6.26 8.05
N ARG A 195 12.53 5.67 6.87
CA ARG A 195 12.34 4.24 6.62
C ARG A 195 13.25 3.36 7.50
N ASP A 196 14.40 3.87 7.91
CA ASP A 196 15.35 3.14 8.76
C ASP A 196 15.01 3.24 10.27
N ASP A 197 14.02 4.05 10.66
CA ASP A 197 13.64 4.32 12.05
C ASP A 197 12.49 3.41 12.56
N HIS A 198 12.46 2.14 12.14
CA HIS A 198 11.41 1.17 12.53
C HIS A 198 11.23 1.07 14.06
N ASP A 199 12.34 1.12 14.83
CA ASP A 199 12.32 1.08 16.29
C ASP A 199 11.53 2.25 16.90
N SER A 200 11.59 3.43 16.27
CA SER A 200 10.89 4.63 16.72
C SER A 200 9.38 4.50 16.53
N MET A 201 8.93 3.84 15.45
CA MET A 201 7.50 3.69 15.15
C MET A 201 6.80 2.74 16.12
N HIS A 202 7.49 1.67 16.55
CA HIS A 202 6.97 0.76 17.57
C HIS A 202 6.69 1.47 18.92
N LEU A 203 7.33 2.61 19.20
CA LEU A 203 7.11 3.37 20.43
C LEU A 203 5.73 4.04 20.49
N LEU A 204 5.10 4.34 19.35
CA LEU A 204 3.78 4.96 19.32
C LEU A 204 2.63 3.95 19.57
N ASN A 205 2.90 2.65 19.44
CA ASN A 205 1.92 1.58 19.72
C ASN A 205 2.07 0.95 21.11
N ARG A 206 2.88 1.56 21.98
CA ARG A 206 3.16 1.03 23.32
C ARG A 206 2.08 1.38 24.33
N ALA A 207 1.63 0.36 25.05
CA ALA A 207 0.70 0.52 26.15
C ALA A 207 1.41 0.94 27.45
N ASP A 208 2.68 0.62 27.69
CA ASP A 208 3.34 0.86 28.99
C ASP A 208 3.55 2.35 29.35
N ARG A 209 3.31 3.27 28.43
CA ARG A 209 3.49 4.72 28.62
C ARG A 209 2.27 5.49 28.14
N PHE A 210 1.20 5.39 28.94
CA PHE A 210 -0.08 6.04 28.67
C PHE A 210 0.02 7.56 28.87
N LEU A 211 -0.01 8.34 27.78
CA LEU A 211 -0.17 9.79 27.83
C LEU A 211 -1.54 10.17 27.26
N PRO A 212 -2.30 11.07 27.91
CA PRO A 212 -3.64 11.42 27.45
C PRO A 212 -3.65 12.29 26.18
N HIS A 213 -2.52 12.90 25.84
CA HIS A 213 -2.41 13.92 24.80
C HIS A 213 -1.30 13.65 23.77
N GLY A 214 -0.79 12.41 23.69
CA GLY A 214 0.22 12.02 22.70
C GLY A 214 0.97 10.76 23.09
N TRP A 215 2.25 10.71 22.75
CA TRP A 215 3.12 9.54 22.92
C TRP A 215 4.52 9.91 23.41
N CYS A 216 5.18 8.93 24.05
CA CYS A 216 6.55 9.04 24.53
C CYS A 216 7.51 8.24 23.62
N MET A 217 8.42 8.94 22.94
CA MET A 217 9.45 8.36 22.06
C MET A 217 10.76 8.03 22.79
N LEU A 218 10.74 7.96 24.13
CA LEU A 218 11.93 7.56 24.88
C LEU A 218 12.24 6.07 24.58
N PRO A 219 13.49 5.69 24.27
CA PRO A 219 13.82 4.30 23.97
C PRO A 219 13.51 3.33 25.13
N PRO A 220 13.27 2.03 24.85
CA PRO A 220 12.80 1.07 25.85
C PRO A 220 13.81 0.77 26.95
N LEU A 221 15.10 0.82 26.62
CA LEU A 221 16.19 0.60 27.56
C LEU A 221 16.42 1.79 28.50
N GLN A 222 15.73 2.91 28.29
CA GLN A 222 15.83 4.12 29.11
C GLN A 222 14.62 4.26 30.01
N THR A 223 14.87 4.59 31.28
CA THR A 223 13.84 4.89 32.27
C THR A 223 13.53 6.38 32.28
N CYS A 224 12.25 6.71 32.51
CA CYS A 224 11.79 8.10 32.65
C CYS A 224 11.46 8.36 34.12
N ASP A 225 12.00 9.43 34.69
CA ASP A 225 11.71 9.92 36.05
C ASP A 225 10.74 11.10 36.06
N LYS A 226 10.35 11.61 34.88
CA LYS A 226 9.58 12.86 34.72
C LYS A 226 8.07 12.74 34.95
N GLY A 227 7.52 11.54 35.09
CA GLY A 227 6.11 11.27 35.45
C GLY A 227 5.07 12.26 34.87
N ASN A 228 4.71 12.11 33.59
CA ASN A 228 3.71 12.91 32.85
C ASN A 228 4.04 14.38 32.56
N ALA A 229 5.22 14.91 32.93
CA ALA A 229 5.69 16.24 32.50
C ALA A 229 6.21 16.24 31.04
N CYS A 230 5.36 15.78 30.10
CA CYS A 230 5.79 15.48 28.73
C CYS A 230 5.73 16.67 27.77
N LEU A 231 4.91 17.68 28.03
CA LEU A 231 4.73 18.86 27.16
C LEU A 231 5.95 19.79 27.07
N THR A 232 6.99 19.53 27.86
CA THR A 232 8.30 20.20 27.77
C THR A 232 9.42 19.21 27.50
N CYS A 233 9.08 17.94 27.23
CA CYS A 233 10.03 16.87 27.03
C CYS A 233 10.39 16.72 25.55
N SER A 234 11.67 16.57 25.24
CA SER A 234 12.17 16.47 23.87
C SER A 234 11.67 15.24 23.11
N VAL A 235 11.33 14.16 23.83
CA VAL A 235 10.84 12.88 23.27
C VAL A 235 9.32 12.77 23.26
N PHE A 236 8.59 13.84 23.58
CA PHE A 236 7.13 13.86 23.45
C PHE A 236 6.72 14.15 22.01
N VAL A 237 5.69 13.43 21.55
CA VAL A 237 5.15 13.53 20.20
C VAL A 237 3.62 13.46 20.23
N THR A 238 2.93 14.24 19.40
CA THR A 238 1.46 14.26 19.29
C THR A 238 1.00 14.46 17.84
N ASP A 239 -0.31 14.50 17.60
CA ASP A 239 -0.92 14.77 16.29
C ASP A 239 -2.36 15.27 16.43
N ALA A 240 -3.03 15.43 15.29
CA ALA A 240 -4.42 15.89 15.23
C ALA A 240 -5.42 14.95 15.94
N SER A 241 -5.13 13.66 16.12
CA SER A 241 -6.08 12.77 16.82
C SER A 241 -6.19 13.09 18.31
N HIS A 242 -5.19 13.76 18.88
CA HIS A 242 -5.16 14.17 20.28
C HIS A 242 -5.70 15.59 20.51
N GLN A 243 -6.18 16.27 19.45
CA GLN A 243 -6.66 17.66 19.56
C GLN A 243 -7.69 17.86 20.69
N PRO A 244 -8.73 17.02 20.87
CA PRO A 244 -9.70 17.24 21.94
C PRO A 244 -9.10 17.15 23.35
N ALA A 245 -8.08 16.30 23.54
CA ALA A 245 -7.39 16.17 24.81
C ALA A 245 -6.47 17.38 25.07
N LEU A 246 -5.76 17.85 24.03
CA LEU A 246 -4.92 19.05 24.09
C LEU A 246 -5.76 20.31 24.42
N GLU A 247 -6.94 20.46 23.81
CA GLU A 247 -7.85 21.58 24.09
C GLU A 247 -8.36 21.56 25.53
N ARG A 248 -8.72 20.39 26.06
CA ARG A 248 -9.15 20.24 27.44
C ARG A 248 -8.05 20.61 28.43
N GLN A 249 -6.84 20.08 28.22
CA GLN A 249 -5.71 20.36 29.10
C GLN A 249 -5.29 21.83 29.08
N LEU A 250 -5.39 22.49 27.92
CA LEU A 250 -5.12 23.93 27.82
C LEU A 250 -6.06 24.72 28.75
N ALA A 251 -7.37 24.45 28.65
CA ALA A 251 -8.37 25.11 29.48
C ALA A 251 -8.17 24.84 30.98
N GLU A 252 -7.86 23.60 31.36
CA GLU A 252 -7.59 23.22 32.75
C GLU A 252 -6.33 23.91 33.29
N THR A 253 -5.27 24.00 32.49
CA THR A 253 -4.00 24.65 32.86
C THR A 253 -4.19 26.15 33.05
N GLU A 254 -4.91 26.80 32.14
CA GLU A 254 -5.24 28.22 32.23
C GLU A 254 -6.05 28.54 33.51
N ALA A 255 -7.08 27.73 33.79
CA ALA A 255 -7.89 27.86 34.98
C ALA A 255 -7.06 27.69 36.28
N LEU A 256 -6.14 26.73 36.30
CA LEU A 256 -5.26 26.49 37.45
C LEU A 256 -4.32 27.68 37.69
N ILE A 257 -3.64 28.17 36.64
CA ILE A 257 -2.75 29.33 36.76
C ILE A 257 -3.51 30.51 37.37
N ASN A 258 -4.65 30.87 36.78
CA ASN A 258 -5.45 32.02 37.22
C ASN A 258 -5.90 31.89 38.67
N ARG A 259 -6.40 30.71 39.07
CA ARG A 259 -6.87 30.49 40.45
C ARG A 259 -5.72 30.60 41.45
N THR A 260 -4.57 30.01 41.15
CA THR A 260 -3.43 29.99 42.08
C THR A 260 -2.75 31.35 42.19
N THR A 261 -2.57 32.09 41.09
CA THR A 261 -1.97 33.44 41.14
C THR A 261 -2.90 34.43 41.85
N THR A 262 -4.22 34.31 41.67
CA THR A 262 -5.21 35.14 42.38
C THR A 262 -5.17 34.88 43.87
N ALA A 263 -5.21 33.62 44.30
CA ALA A 263 -5.13 33.27 45.72
C ALA A 263 -3.82 33.76 46.38
N PHE A 264 -2.69 33.66 45.66
CA PHE A 264 -1.41 34.18 46.16
C PHE A 264 -1.45 35.71 46.35
N GLN A 265 -1.99 36.44 45.37
CA GLN A 265 -2.16 37.89 45.43
C GLN A 265 -3.02 38.31 46.63
N GLU A 266 -4.14 37.62 46.86
CA GLU A 266 -5.04 37.88 47.98
C GLU A 266 -4.35 37.63 49.33
N GLN A 267 -3.57 36.54 49.43
CA GLN A 267 -2.91 36.16 50.68
C GLN A 267 -1.68 37.03 51.02
N HIS A 268 -0.93 37.48 50.01
CA HIS A 268 0.35 38.17 50.21
C HIS A 268 0.35 39.64 49.78
N GLY A 269 -0.75 40.17 49.23
CA GLY A 269 -0.90 41.57 48.81
C GLY A 269 -0.01 41.98 47.62
N ARG A 270 0.64 41.02 46.94
CA ARG A 270 1.56 41.25 45.82
C ARG A 270 1.45 40.12 44.79
N PRO A 271 1.79 40.38 43.51
CA PRO A 271 1.66 39.36 42.47
C PRO A 271 2.63 38.22 42.72
N MET A 272 2.26 37.02 42.28
CA MET A 272 3.17 35.89 42.31
C MET A 272 4.41 36.25 41.47
N PRO A 273 5.63 36.10 42.03
CA PRO A 273 6.85 36.40 41.29
C PRO A 273 6.92 35.62 39.98
N GLU A 274 7.33 36.30 38.91
CA GLU A 274 7.42 35.73 37.56
C GLU A 274 8.47 34.61 37.48
N ASP A 275 9.46 34.63 38.37
CA ASP A 275 10.52 33.63 38.52
C ASP A 275 10.11 32.43 39.41
N ASN A 276 8.86 32.39 39.90
CA ASN A 276 8.35 31.26 40.65
C ASN A 276 8.37 29.99 39.78
N ILE A 277 9.12 28.97 40.21
CA ILE A 277 9.37 27.74 39.45
C ILE A 277 8.07 27.04 39.03
N TRP A 278 7.05 27.02 39.89
CA TRP A 278 5.77 26.37 39.59
C TRP A 278 4.98 27.15 38.54
N LEU A 279 4.94 28.47 38.66
CA LEU A 279 4.28 29.34 37.69
C LEU A 279 4.98 29.28 36.33
N LEU A 280 6.32 29.31 36.32
CA LEU A 280 7.13 29.14 35.12
C LEU A 280 6.82 27.82 34.40
N GLN A 281 6.79 26.71 35.13
CA GLN A 281 6.49 25.41 34.53
C GLN A 281 5.07 25.34 33.95
N ARG A 282 4.05 25.86 34.65
CA ARG A 282 2.68 25.88 34.14
C ARG A 282 2.52 26.77 32.91
N ARG A 283 3.22 27.91 32.87
CA ARG A 283 3.22 28.79 31.69
C ARG A 283 3.93 28.15 30.50
N ALA A 284 5.01 27.41 30.73
CA ALA A 284 5.69 26.66 29.67
C ALA A 284 4.76 25.58 29.07
N GLU A 285 4.01 24.86 29.92
CA GLU A 285 2.99 23.91 29.49
C GLU A 285 1.89 24.57 28.65
N HIS A 286 1.33 25.68 29.14
CA HIS A 286 0.31 26.46 28.44
C HIS A 286 0.80 26.94 27.06
N ALA A 287 2.04 27.43 26.98
CA ALA A 287 2.64 27.88 25.73
C ALA A 287 2.83 26.72 24.72
N ALA A 288 3.27 25.54 25.18
CA ALA A 288 3.41 24.36 24.35
C ALA A 288 2.05 23.91 23.76
N LEU A 289 1.02 23.84 24.60
CA LEU A 289 -0.35 23.49 24.19
C LEU A 289 -0.91 24.47 23.15
N THR A 290 -0.76 25.76 23.40
CA THR A 290 -1.20 26.83 22.48
C THR A 290 -0.54 26.67 21.11
N LYS A 291 0.78 26.44 21.10
CA LYS A 291 1.56 26.28 19.86
C LYS A 291 1.18 25.01 19.09
N LEU A 292 1.00 23.89 19.78
CA LEU A 292 0.55 22.63 19.19
C LEU A 292 -0.82 22.79 18.51
N LEU A 293 -1.79 23.35 19.21
CA LEU A 293 -3.14 23.56 18.68
C LEU A 293 -3.15 24.52 17.48
N ALA A 294 -2.36 25.59 17.52
CA ALA A 294 -2.21 26.49 16.38
C ALA A 294 -1.62 25.77 15.16
N THR A 295 -0.62 24.91 15.37
CA THR A 295 0.03 24.13 14.30
C THR A 295 -0.93 23.11 13.69
N ILE A 296 -1.68 22.38 14.51
CA ILE A 296 -2.69 21.41 14.07
C ILE A 296 -3.79 22.09 13.24
N ARG A 297 -4.26 23.27 13.68
CA ARG A 297 -5.33 24.02 13.00
C ARG A 297 -4.89 24.64 11.66
N THR A 298 -3.62 25.03 11.52
CA THR A 298 -3.10 25.70 10.32
C THR A 298 -2.68 24.74 9.21
N LYS A 299 -2.31 23.49 9.55
CA LYS A 299 -1.93 22.44 8.59
C LYS A 299 -2.54 21.09 8.99
N PRO A 300 -3.84 20.85 8.71
CA PRO A 300 -4.42 19.53 8.90
C PRO A 300 -3.80 18.56 7.89
N GLY A 301 -2.75 17.84 8.30
CA GLY A 301 -2.13 16.69 7.61
C GLY A 301 -2.13 16.75 6.08
N GLN A 302 -1.34 17.64 5.46
CA GLN A 302 -1.03 17.49 4.04
C GLN A 302 -0.06 16.31 3.87
N ALA A 303 -0.51 15.28 3.14
CA ALA A 303 0.30 14.13 2.78
C ALA A 303 1.57 14.58 2.04
N VAL A 304 2.74 14.31 2.63
CA VAL A 304 4.02 14.45 1.94
C VAL A 304 4.12 13.28 0.97
N GLN A 305 4.12 13.55 -0.34
CA GLN A 305 4.49 12.56 -1.35
C GLN A 305 5.95 12.15 -1.12
N GLY A 306 6.15 10.91 -0.68
CA GLY A 306 7.47 10.34 -0.45
C GLY A 306 8.19 10.04 -1.77
N ALA A 307 9.48 10.41 -1.81
CA ALA A 307 10.40 10.18 -2.91
C ALA A 307 10.58 8.69 -3.26
N GLY A 308 10.72 8.42 -4.56
CA GLY A 308 10.77 7.09 -5.16
C GLY A 308 11.84 6.16 -4.59
N CYS A 309 11.43 4.94 -4.25
CA CYS A 309 12.32 3.80 -4.09
C CYS A 309 12.84 3.39 -5.48
N GLY A 310 14.17 3.39 -5.66
CA GLY A 310 14.83 2.96 -6.89
C GLY A 310 14.34 1.59 -7.35
N ALA A 311 14.08 1.49 -8.65
CA ALA A 311 13.58 0.30 -9.32
C ALA A 311 14.56 -0.88 -9.13
N ALA A 312 14.10 -1.92 -8.42
CA ALA A 312 14.67 -3.25 -8.65
C ALA A 312 14.33 -3.66 -10.10
N PRO A 313 15.21 -4.37 -10.82
CA PRO A 313 14.95 -4.74 -12.21
C PRO A 313 13.71 -5.65 -12.27
N THR A 314 12.59 -5.09 -12.68
CA THR A 314 11.30 -5.76 -12.86
C THR A 314 11.18 -6.39 -14.25
N GLY A 315 12.28 -6.86 -14.82
CA GLY A 315 12.29 -7.53 -16.12
C GLY A 315 12.20 -9.05 -15.98
N PRO A 316 11.53 -9.75 -16.92
CA PRO A 316 11.62 -11.20 -17.01
C PRO A 316 13.09 -11.63 -17.19
N VAL A 317 13.58 -12.51 -16.31
CA VAL A 317 14.92 -13.09 -16.46
C VAL A 317 14.90 -14.07 -17.63
N ALA A 318 15.80 -13.88 -18.60
CA ALA A 318 15.92 -14.77 -19.74
C ALA A 318 16.31 -16.19 -19.28
N LEU A 319 15.40 -17.14 -19.45
CA LEU A 319 15.67 -18.56 -19.24
C LEU A 319 15.97 -19.20 -20.59
N THR A 320 17.18 -19.73 -20.76
CA THR A 320 17.54 -20.48 -21.96
C THR A 320 16.90 -21.87 -21.87
N LEU A 321 15.95 -22.15 -22.75
CA LEU A 321 15.26 -23.43 -22.83
C LEU A 321 15.79 -24.20 -24.02
N ASP A 322 16.30 -25.40 -23.78
CA ASP A 322 16.58 -26.37 -24.84
C ASP A 322 15.25 -26.94 -25.35
N LEU A 323 14.78 -26.39 -26.48
CA LEU A 323 13.53 -26.76 -27.13
C LEU A 323 13.62 -28.07 -27.94
N ASP A 324 14.83 -28.60 -28.14
CA ASP A 324 15.06 -29.77 -28.98
C ASP A 324 15.13 -31.09 -28.19
N ARG A 325 15.31 -31.01 -26.87
CA ARG A 325 15.44 -32.17 -25.96
C ARG A 325 14.26 -33.17 -25.98
N HIS A 326 13.10 -32.78 -26.50
CA HIS A 326 11.91 -33.63 -26.57
C HIS A 326 11.33 -33.84 -27.97
N ARG A 327 12.05 -33.47 -29.05
CA ARG A 327 11.70 -34.00 -30.37
C ARG A 327 12.04 -35.49 -30.39
N ARG A 328 11.08 -36.32 -29.93
CA ARG A 328 11.00 -37.72 -30.35
C ARG A 328 11.05 -37.70 -31.86
N THR A 329 12.17 -38.19 -32.38
CA THR A 329 12.36 -38.60 -33.77
C THR A 329 11.07 -39.21 -34.29
N ARG A 330 10.42 -38.55 -35.24
CA ARG A 330 9.39 -39.19 -36.05
C ARG A 330 10.11 -39.89 -37.22
N PRO A 331 9.74 -41.15 -37.53
CA PRO A 331 10.26 -41.86 -38.68
C PRO A 331 9.87 -41.19 -40.00
#